data_AF-A0A368DUE8-F1
#
_entry.id   AF-A0A368DUE8-F1
#
_cell.length_a   1.000
_cell.length_b   1.000
_cell.length_c   1.000
_cell.angle_alpha   90.00
_cell.angle_beta   90.00
_cell.angle_gamma   90.00
#
_symmetry.space_group_name_H-M   'P 1'
#
loop_
_entity.id
_entity.type
_entity.pdbx_description
1 polymer ?
#
loop_
_entity_poly.entity_id
_entity_poly.type
_entity_poly.pdbx_seq_one_letter_code
_entity_poly.pdbx_strand_id
1 'polypeptide(L)'
;QDFGYCLGVLHHIPNTQKALEDCTKLLKPGAPILLYLYYNFENKPIWFKSIWKLSDCIRRIVSISPKAIKHPISSVIALLIYFPISRLAYVFEKMGFNVENIPLSDYRAKPFYQCKNDALDRFGTRLEQRFSKSQITEMLMKADCKNVEFSSGTPYWCCIAFKK
;
A
#
# COMPACT_ATOMS: atom_id res chain seq x y z
N GLN A 1 -18.27 5.50 18.98
CA GLN A 1 -18.63 5.37 17.56
C GLN A 1 -19.08 3.94 17.31
N ASP A 2 -20.11 3.76 16.48
CA ASP A 2 -20.70 2.45 16.17
C ASP A 2 -20.00 1.74 15.00
N PHE A 3 -19.15 2.46 14.27
CA PHE A 3 -18.32 1.96 13.18
C PHE A 3 -17.08 2.85 13.02
N GLY A 4 -15.92 2.24 12.83
CA GLY A 4 -14.67 2.92 12.49
C GLY A 4 -14.18 2.52 11.11
N TYR A 5 -13.50 3.42 10.42
CA TYR A 5 -12.74 3.04 9.23
C TYR A 5 -11.44 3.83 9.14
N CYS A 6 -10.42 3.17 8.60
CA CYS A 6 -9.16 3.81 8.26
C CYS A 6 -8.57 3.15 7.02
N LEU A 7 -8.70 3.84 5.89
CA LEU A 7 -8.34 3.29 4.60
C LEU A 7 -7.08 3.99 4.07
N GLY A 8 -5.94 3.35 4.31
CA GLY A 8 -4.68 3.79 3.75
C GLY A 8 -4.06 5.01 4.44
N VAL A 9 -4.31 5.20 5.74
CA VAL A 9 -3.81 6.37 6.47
C VAL A 9 -2.76 5.99 7.53
N LEU A 10 -3.05 5.03 8.41
CA LEU A 10 -2.21 4.77 9.60
C LEU A 10 -0.77 4.35 9.26
N HIS A 11 -0.53 3.71 8.12
CA HIS A 11 0.80 3.27 7.72
C HIS A 11 1.77 4.42 7.34
N HIS A 12 1.25 5.65 7.28
CA HIS A 12 2.02 6.89 7.15
C HIS A 12 2.24 7.59 8.50
N ILE A 13 1.85 6.99 9.63
CA ILE A 13 2.02 7.53 10.97
C ILE A 13 3.23 6.88 11.66
N PRO A 14 4.16 7.65 12.27
CA PRO A 14 5.39 7.11 12.88
C PRO A 14 5.17 5.93 13.84
N ASN A 15 4.08 5.98 14.63
CA ASN A 15 3.67 4.88 15.50
C ASN A 15 2.28 4.38 15.09
N THR A 16 2.24 3.52 14.07
CA THR A 16 1.01 2.92 13.54
C THR A 16 0.21 2.19 14.61
N GLN A 17 0.88 1.46 15.52
CA GLN A 17 0.24 0.71 16.60
C GLN A 17 -0.50 1.65 17.55
N LYS A 18 0.17 2.69 18.04
CA LYS A 18 -0.42 3.64 18.97
C LYS A 18 -1.61 4.37 18.35
N ALA A 19 -1.49 4.78 17.09
CA ALA A 19 -2.57 5.45 16.38
C ALA A 19 -3.79 4.51 16.17
N LEU A 20 -3.57 3.22 15.90
CA LEU A 20 -4.64 2.23 15.83
C LEU A 20 -5.35 2.04 17.19
N GLU A 21 -4.59 1.97 18.29
CA GLU A 21 -5.16 1.93 19.65
C GLU A 21 -6.02 3.16 19.95
N ASP A 22 -5.56 4.34 19.56
CA ASP A 22 -6.29 5.58 19.81
C ASP A 22 -7.58 5.64 18.96
N CYS A 23 -7.58 5.13 17.73
CA CYS A 23 -8.80 4.98 16.92
C CYS A 23 -9.79 3.98 17.56
N THR A 24 -9.31 2.82 17.99
CA THR A 24 -10.17 1.72 18.50
C THR A 24 -10.75 2.02 19.88
N LYS A 25 -10.12 2.88 20.69
CA LYS A 25 -10.69 3.39 21.95
C LYS A 25 -12.00 4.15 21.78
N LEU A 26 -12.20 4.79 20.64
CA LEU A 26 -13.41 5.56 20.35
C LEU A 26 -14.58 4.69 19.93
N LEU A 27 -14.34 3.39 19.68
CA LEU A 27 -15.37 2.43 19.29
C LEU A 27 -16.11 1.88 20.51
N LYS A 28 -17.43 1.71 20.37
CA LYS A 28 -18.22 0.97 21.35
C LYS A 28 -17.83 -0.52 21.33
N PRO A 29 -17.98 -1.27 22.44
CA PRO A 29 -17.83 -2.72 22.41
C PRO A 29 -18.68 -3.36 21.31
N GLY A 30 -18.10 -4.27 20.54
CA GLY A 30 -18.75 -4.92 19.40
C GLY A 30 -18.81 -4.10 18.11
N ALA A 31 -18.42 -2.82 18.11
CA ALA A 31 -18.43 -2.01 16.88
C ALA A 31 -17.34 -2.46 15.88
N PRO A 32 -17.61 -2.45 14.56
CA PRO A 32 -16.62 -2.86 13.57
C PRO A 32 -15.59 -1.76 13.28
N ILE A 33 -14.40 -2.16 12.86
CA ILE A 33 -13.39 -1.31 12.24
C ILE A 33 -12.99 -1.87 10.89
N LEU A 34 -13.16 -1.07 9.83
CA LEU A 34 -12.65 -1.38 8.49
C LEU A 34 -11.27 -0.75 8.30
N LEU A 35 -10.25 -1.57 8.11
CA LEU A 35 -8.85 -1.15 8.07
C LEU A 35 -8.19 -1.57 6.76
N TYR A 36 -7.46 -0.65 6.13
CA TYR A 36 -6.54 -0.96 5.04
C TYR A 36 -5.15 -0.38 5.32
N LEU A 37 -4.15 -1.26 5.34
CA LEU A 37 -2.73 -0.92 5.48
C LEU A 37 -1.94 -1.49 4.31
N TYR A 38 -0.81 -0.86 3.98
CA TYR A 38 -0.02 -1.31 2.83
C TYR A 38 0.56 -2.71 3.03
N TYR A 39 0.34 -3.53 2.02
CA TYR A 39 0.90 -4.86 1.84
C TYR A 39 2.44 -4.88 1.80
N ASN A 40 3.09 -5.73 2.60
CA ASN A 40 4.55 -5.95 2.59
C ASN A 40 5.11 -6.90 1.51
N PHE A 41 4.31 -7.31 0.53
CA PHE A 41 4.68 -8.29 -0.50
C PHE A 41 4.97 -9.72 0.00
N GLU A 42 4.53 -10.14 1.20
CA GLU A 42 4.80 -11.48 1.77
C GLU A 42 4.59 -12.65 0.78
N ASN A 43 3.53 -12.61 -0.03
CA ASN A 43 3.20 -13.66 -1.02
C ASN A 43 3.85 -13.46 -2.40
N LYS A 44 4.79 -12.51 -2.56
CA LYS A 44 5.51 -12.27 -3.81
C LYS A 44 6.92 -12.88 -3.80
N PRO A 45 7.46 -13.24 -4.97
CA PRO A 45 8.83 -13.74 -5.10
C PRO A 45 9.90 -12.80 -4.53
N ILE A 46 11.05 -13.35 -4.16
CA ILE A 46 12.16 -12.58 -3.57
C ILE A 46 12.61 -11.45 -4.49
N TRP A 47 12.70 -11.70 -5.80
CA TRP A 47 13.11 -10.68 -6.77
C TRP A 47 12.14 -9.47 -6.79
N PHE A 48 10.83 -9.70 -6.57
CA PHE A 48 9.85 -8.62 -6.49
C PHE A 48 10.11 -7.75 -5.27
N LYS A 49 10.37 -8.39 -4.12
CA LYS A 49 10.74 -7.71 -2.87
C LYS A 49 12.04 -6.91 -3.04
N SER A 50 13.01 -7.43 -3.79
CA SER A 50 14.27 -6.73 -4.09
C SER A 50 14.06 -5.49 -4.97
N ILE A 51 13.24 -5.58 -6.02
CA ILE A 51 12.86 -4.41 -6.85
C ILE A 51 12.15 -3.36 -5.98
N TRP A 52 11.24 -3.79 -5.12
CA TRP A 52 10.57 -2.87 -4.20
C TRP A 52 11.55 -2.19 -3.26
N LYS A 53 12.49 -2.93 -2.65
CA LYS A 53 13.53 -2.35 -1.77
C LYS A 53 14.38 -1.30 -2.49
N LEU A 54 14.80 -1.57 -3.73
CA LEU A 54 15.52 -0.60 -4.55
C LEU A 54 14.68 0.66 -4.78
N SER A 55 13.39 0.50 -5.11
CA SER A 55 12.49 1.64 -5.26
C SER A 55 12.27 2.43 -3.95
N ASP A 56 12.29 1.75 -2.79
CA ASP A 56 12.19 2.40 -1.47
C ASP A 56 13.44 3.23 -1.14
N CYS A 57 14.63 2.75 -1.52
CA CYS A 57 15.86 3.54 -1.42
C CYS A 57 15.75 4.83 -2.24
N ILE A 58 15.28 4.74 -3.49
CA ILE A 58 15.06 5.92 -4.34
C ILE A 58 14.02 6.85 -3.69
N ARG A 59 12.91 6.31 -3.17
CA ARG A 59 11.89 7.09 -2.45
C ARG A 59 12.46 7.88 -1.28
N ARG A 60 13.31 7.27 -0.45
CA ARG A 60 13.91 7.97 0.71
C ARG A 60 14.71 9.20 0.27
N ILE A 61 15.43 9.11 -0.84
CA ILE A 61 16.20 10.22 -1.41
C ILE A 61 15.26 11.28 -2.03
N VAL A 62 14.30 10.87 -2.85
CA VAL A 62 13.39 11.79 -3.55
C VAL A 62 12.45 12.50 -2.59
N SER A 63 11.95 11.82 -1.56
CA SER A 63 10.94 12.33 -0.63
C SER A 63 11.42 13.49 0.25
N ILE A 64 12.74 13.58 0.51
CA ILE A 64 13.33 14.69 1.26
C ILE A 64 13.71 15.89 0.37
N SER A 65 13.76 15.71 -0.95
CA SER A 65 14.10 16.79 -1.88
C SER A 65 13.01 17.87 -1.98
N PRO A 66 13.34 19.11 -2.37
CA PRO A 66 12.36 20.17 -2.63
C PRO A 66 11.34 19.81 -3.72
N LYS A 67 10.18 20.47 -3.70
CA LYS A 67 9.08 20.23 -4.65
C LYS A 67 9.55 20.31 -6.12
N ALA A 68 10.38 21.30 -6.43
CA ALA A 68 10.93 21.53 -7.78
C ALA A 68 11.79 20.36 -8.29
N ILE A 69 12.32 19.50 -7.40
CA ILE A 69 13.16 18.36 -7.74
C ILE A 69 12.33 17.07 -7.76
N LYS A 70 11.52 16.81 -6.72
CA LYS A 70 10.75 15.54 -6.66
C LYS A 70 9.70 15.40 -7.76
N HIS A 71 9.06 16.49 -8.18
CA HIS A 71 8.04 16.44 -9.24
C HIS A 71 8.60 15.97 -10.59
N PRO A 72 9.67 16.58 -11.14
CA PRO A 72 10.25 16.11 -12.40
C PRO A 72 10.83 14.71 -12.25
N ILE A 73 11.53 14.39 -11.16
CA ILE A 73 12.07 13.03 -10.94
C ILE A 73 10.95 11.99 -10.95
N SER A 74 9.86 12.22 -10.21
CA SER A 74 8.72 11.28 -10.17
C SER A 74 8.04 11.16 -11.53
N SER A 75 7.97 12.25 -12.30
CA SER A 75 7.43 12.24 -13.67
C SER A 75 8.32 11.45 -14.64
N VAL A 76 9.65 11.57 -14.51
CA VAL A 76 10.62 10.79 -15.29
C VAL A 76 10.52 9.30 -14.93
N ILE A 77 10.41 8.96 -13.64
CA ILE A 77 10.19 7.57 -13.21
C ILE A 77 8.86 7.04 -13.76
N ALA A 78 7.79 7.83 -13.73
CA ALA A 78 6.51 7.42 -14.30
C ALA A 78 6.64 7.12 -15.80
N LEU A 79 7.33 7.98 -16.55
CA LEU A 79 7.50 7.84 -18.00
C LEU A 79 8.42 6.66 -18.38
N LEU A 80 9.56 6.51 -17.69
CA LEU A 80 10.61 5.55 -18.07
C LEU A 80 10.49 4.20 -17.39
N ILE A 81 9.73 4.09 -16.29
CA ILE A 81 9.58 2.85 -15.52
C ILE A 81 8.12 2.42 -15.48
N TYR A 82 7.22 3.27 -14.98
CA TYR A 82 5.83 2.85 -14.78
C TYR A 82 5.13 2.55 -16.09
N PHE A 83 5.23 3.48 -17.04
CA PHE A 83 4.57 3.35 -18.32
C PHE A 83 5.03 2.12 -19.12
N PRO A 84 6.33 1.90 -19.39
CA PRO A 84 6.76 0.75 -20.18
C PRO A 84 6.45 -0.59 -19.48
N ILE A 85 6.68 -0.71 -18.17
CA ILE A 85 6.43 -1.98 -17.46
C ILE A 85 4.92 -2.28 -17.41
N SER A 86 4.09 -1.28 -17.12
CA SER A 86 2.63 -1.47 -17.11
C SER A 86 2.09 -1.84 -18.49
N ARG A 87 2.58 -1.21 -19.57
CA ARG A 87 2.18 -1.54 -20.94
C ARG A 87 2.68 -2.91 -21.38
N LEU A 88 3.87 -3.32 -20.96
CA LEU A 88 4.35 -4.69 -21.18
C LEU A 88 3.43 -5.71 -20.50
N ALA A 89 3.04 -5.47 -19.24
CA ALA A 89 2.07 -6.31 -18.55
C ALA A 89 0.71 -6.35 -19.27
N TYR A 90 0.27 -5.25 -19.87
CA TYR A 90 -0.96 -5.23 -20.65
C TYR A 90 -0.87 -6.11 -21.89
N VAL A 91 0.23 -6.00 -22.65
CA VAL A 91 0.45 -6.83 -23.84
C VAL A 91 0.52 -8.31 -23.48
N PHE A 92 1.27 -8.68 -22.43
CA PHE A 92 1.35 -10.07 -21.99
C PHE A 92 0.02 -10.63 -21.48
N GLU A 93 -0.78 -9.83 -20.77
CA GLU A 93 -2.15 -10.23 -20.39
C GLU A 93 -3.01 -10.50 -21.63
N LYS A 94 -2.94 -9.64 -22.65
CA LYS A 94 -3.66 -9.85 -23.92
C LYS A 94 -3.21 -11.08 -24.70
N MET A 95 -1.97 -11.52 -24.50
CA MET A 95 -1.44 -12.76 -25.06
C MET A 95 -1.81 -13.99 -24.21
N GLY A 96 -2.54 -13.84 -23.10
CA GLY A 96 -2.98 -14.93 -22.24
C GLY A 96 -2.01 -15.33 -21.12
N PHE A 97 -0.95 -14.56 -20.88
CA PHE A 97 -0.01 -14.83 -19.79
C PHE A 97 -0.52 -14.30 -18.44
N ASN A 98 -0.17 -14.99 -17.35
CA ASN A 98 -0.37 -14.48 -16.00
C ASN A 98 0.67 -13.38 -15.69
N VAL A 99 0.20 -12.16 -15.43
CA VAL A 99 1.02 -10.96 -15.17
C VAL A 99 1.06 -10.53 -13.71
N GLU A 100 0.46 -11.29 -12.79
CA GLU A 100 0.33 -10.94 -11.38
C GLU A 100 1.67 -10.65 -10.70
N ASN A 101 2.74 -11.29 -11.13
CA ASN A 101 4.07 -11.09 -10.57
C ASN A 101 4.88 -10.00 -11.28
N ILE A 102 4.42 -9.47 -12.42
CA ILE A 102 5.09 -8.34 -13.07
C ILE A 102 4.88 -7.09 -12.20
N PRO A 103 5.95 -6.38 -11.77
CA PRO A 103 5.79 -5.13 -11.04
C PRO A 103 4.91 -4.16 -11.81
N LEU A 104 4.08 -3.39 -11.11
CA LEU A 104 3.19 -2.39 -11.74
C LEU A 104 2.14 -2.97 -12.71
N SER A 105 1.88 -4.28 -12.69
CA SER A 105 0.80 -4.91 -13.47
C SER A 105 -0.58 -4.37 -13.09
N ASP A 106 -0.79 -3.88 -11.86
CA ASP A 106 -2.01 -3.17 -11.45
C ASP A 106 -2.27 -1.87 -12.24
N TYR A 107 -1.26 -1.36 -12.95
CA TYR A 107 -1.35 -0.18 -13.82
C TYR A 107 -1.54 -0.50 -15.29
N ARG A 108 -1.56 -1.78 -15.67
CA ARG A 108 -1.52 -2.22 -17.07
C ARG A 108 -2.59 -1.62 -17.96
N ALA A 109 -3.82 -1.51 -17.45
CA ALA A 109 -4.96 -0.90 -18.14
C ALA A 109 -5.24 0.55 -17.71
N LYS A 110 -4.46 1.10 -16.76
CA LYS A 110 -4.66 2.44 -16.23
C LYS A 110 -4.10 3.52 -17.18
N PRO A 111 -4.71 4.71 -17.23
CA PRO A 111 -4.17 5.83 -18.01
C PRO A 111 -2.81 6.28 -17.46
N PHE A 112 -1.95 6.83 -18.33
CA PHE A 112 -0.62 7.30 -17.92
C PHE A 112 -0.68 8.37 -16.81
N TYR A 113 -1.71 9.21 -16.83
CA TYR A 113 -1.95 10.21 -15.80
C TYR A 113 -1.98 9.60 -14.39
N GLN A 114 -2.60 8.43 -14.21
CA GLN A 114 -2.63 7.73 -12.93
C GLN A 114 -1.25 7.20 -12.54
N CYS A 115 -0.47 6.68 -13.50
CA CYS A 115 0.93 6.28 -13.23
C CYS A 115 1.77 7.48 -12.76
N LYS A 116 1.56 8.66 -13.36
CA LYS A 116 2.28 9.89 -13.02
C LYS A 116 1.95 10.37 -11.60
N ASN A 117 0.67 10.38 -11.23
CA ASN A 117 0.24 10.77 -9.89
C ASN A 117 0.73 9.78 -8.83
N ASP A 118 0.50 8.48 -9.04
CA ASP A 118 0.85 7.46 -8.05
C ASP A 118 2.38 7.33 -7.88
N ALA A 119 3.16 7.60 -8.94
CA ALA A 119 4.62 7.72 -8.82
C ALA A 119 5.00 8.91 -7.94
N LEU A 120 4.37 10.08 -8.12
CA LEU A 120 4.62 11.24 -7.26
C LEU A 120 4.23 10.96 -5.81
N ASP A 121 3.08 10.33 -5.57
CA ASP A 121 2.62 9.99 -4.21
C ASP A 121 3.60 9.02 -3.55
N ARG A 122 4.04 8.00 -4.27
CA ARG A 122 5.04 7.05 -3.77
C ARG A 122 6.37 7.72 -3.48
N PHE A 123 7.00 8.37 -4.47
CA PHE A 123 8.34 8.93 -4.33
C PHE A 123 8.38 10.24 -3.54
N GLY A 124 7.23 10.91 -3.38
CA GLY A 124 7.08 12.12 -2.60
C GLY A 124 6.87 11.87 -1.10
N THR A 125 6.36 10.70 -0.73
CA THR A 125 6.04 10.32 0.65
C THR A 125 7.27 9.94 1.46
N ARG A 126 7.42 10.55 2.65
CA ARG A 126 8.58 10.35 3.53
C ARG A 126 8.52 9.06 4.34
N LEU A 127 7.34 8.69 4.83
CA LEU A 127 7.14 7.51 5.65
C LEU A 127 6.17 6.56 4.94
N GLU A 128 6.62 5.36 4.63
CA GLU A 128 5.80 4.29 4.08
C GLU A 128 6.09 3.02 4.88
N GLN A 129 5.18 2.61 5.76
CA GLN A 129 5.25 1.33 6.44
C GLN A 129 4.41 0.30 5.68
N ARG A 130 4.84 -0.96 5.73
CA ARG A 130 4.12 -2.08 5.12
C ARG A 130 4.08 -3.25 6.07
N PHE A 131 2.98 -3.98 6.08
CA PHE A 131 2.69 -5.04 7.05
C PHE A 131 2.24 -6.35 6.38
N SER A 132 2.51 -7.48 7.03
CA SER A 132 1.90 -8.78 6.70
C SER A 132 0.50 -8.89 7.30
N LYS A 133 -0.25 -9.93 6.89
CA LYS A 133 -1.54 -10.26 7.51
C LYS A 133 -1.33 -10.55 8.99
N SER A 134 -0.30 -11.34 9.33
CA SER A 134 0.03 -11.68 10.72
C SER A 134 0.32 -10.45 11.57
N GLN A 135 1.10 -9.49 11.06
CA GLN A 135 1.38 -8.23 11.75
C GLN A 135 0.11 -7.42 11.97
N ILE A 136 -0.74 -7.27 10.94
CA ILE A 136 -2.00 -6.52 11.07
C ILE A 136 -2.94 -7.17 12.08
N THR A 137 -3.07 -8.50 12.06
CA THR A 137 -3.86 -9.24 13.05
C THR A 137 -3.32 -9.00 14.47
N GLU A 138 -2.01 -9.10 14.66
CA GLU A 138 -1.38 -8.86 15.97
C GLU A 138 -1.61 -7.42 16.46
N MET A 139 -1.48 -6.44 15.57
CA MET A 139 -1.73 -5.04 15.89
C MET A 139 -3.19 -4.79 16.31
N LEU A 140 -4.15 -5.38 15.59
CA LEU A 140 -5.57 -5.31 15.92
C LEU A 140 -5.88 -6.00 17.25
N MET A 141 -5.28 -7.16 17.51
CA MET A 141 -5.45 -7.88 18.80
C MET A 141 -4.90 -7.05 19.98
N LYS A 142 -3.75 -6.39 19.79
CA LYS A 142 -3.17 -5.45 20.78
C LYS A 142 -4.04 -4.19 20.96
N ALA A 143 -4.69 -3.74 19.89
CA ALA A 143 -5.66 -2.65 19.89
C ALA A 143 -7.07 -3.09 20.35
N ASP A 144 -7.15 -4.17 21.13
CA ASP A 144 -8.38 -4.65 21.76
C ASP A 144 -9.51 -4.97 20.76
N CYS A 145 -9.14 -5.50 19.59
CA CYS A 145 -10.06 -6.03 18.59
C CYS A 145 -10.04 -7.57 18.53
N LYS A 146 -11.09 -8.16 17.96
CA LYS A 146 -11.28 -9.60 17.71
C LYS A 146 -11.90 -9.85 16.33
N ASN A 147 -11.98 -11.12 15.92
CA ASN A 147 -12.64 -11.57 14.69
C ASN A 147 -12.13 -10.85 13.43
N VAL A 148 -10.81 -10.87 13.22
CA VAL A 148 -10.17 -10.23 12.06
C VAL A 148 -10.43 -11.05 10.80
N GLU A 149 -11.02 -10.43 9.79
CA GLU A 149 -11.27 -11.05 8.48
C GLU A 149 -10.69 -10.17 7.37
N PHE A 150 -9.89 -10.78 6.50
CA PHE A 150 -9.26 -10.08 5.36
C PHE A 150 -10.05 -10.30 4.08
N SER A 151 -10.16 -9.26 3.26
CA SER A 151 -10.67 -9.37 1.90
C SER A 151 -9.86 -10.38 1.08
N SER A 152 -10.56 -11.20 0.29
CA SER A 152 -9.99 -12.13 -0.68
C SER A 152 -9.53 -11.44 -1.97
N GLY A 153 -9.99 -10.20 -2.23
CA GLY A 153 -9.69 -9.43 -3.44
C GLY A 153 -8.77 -8.22 -3.22
N THR A 154 -8.40 -7.57 -4.33
CA THR A 154 -7.69 -6.28 -4.31
C THR A 154 -8.58 -5.14 -3.82
N PRO A 155 -8.07 -4.17 -3.02
CA PRO A 155 -6.70 -4.02 -2.57
C PRO A 155 -6.45 -4.91 -1.35
N TYR A 156 -5.64 -5.95 -1.54
CA TYR A 156 -5.31 -6.94 -0.52
C TYR A 156 -4.88 -6.26 0.79
N TRP A 157 -5.04 -6.93 1.95
CA TRP A 157 -4.86 -6.36 3.30
C TRP A 157 -5.88 -5.29 3.72
N CYS A 158 -6.97 -5.14 2.96
CA CYS A 158 -8.21 -4.62 3.53
C CYS A 158 -8.81 -5.69 4.45
N CYS A 159 -9.17 -5.32 5.68
CA CYS A 159 -9.75 -6.20 6.68
C CYS A 159 -10.82 -5.52 7.51
N ILE A 160 -11.70 -6.32 8.08
CA ILE A 160 -12.62 -5.91 9.14
C ILE A 160 -12.25 -6.60 10.45
N ALA A 161 -12.42 -5.92 11.56
CA ALA A 161 -12.31 -6.47 12.90
C ALA A 161 -13.34 -5.82 13.82
N PHE A 162 -13.53 -6.35 15.03
CA PHE A 162 -14.56 -5.89 15.95
C PHE A 162 -13.94 -5.53 17.29
N LYS A 163 -14.31 -4.36 17.83
CA LYS A 163 -13.93 -3.95 19.18
C LYS A 163 -14.41 -4.99 20.19
N LYS A 164 -13.54 -5.40 21.12
CA LYS A 164 -13.89 -6.42 22.10
C LYS A 164 -15.07 -6.05 22.97
#